data_AF-A0A7R9KYF0-F1
#
_entry.id   AF-A0A7R9KYF0-F1
#
_cell.length_a   1.000
_cell.length_b   1.000
_cell.length_c   1.000
_cell.angle_alpha   90.00
_cell.angle_beta   90.00
_cell.angle_gamma   90.00
#
_symmetry.space_group_name_H-M   'P 1'
#
loop_
_entity.id
_entity.type
_entity.pdbx_description
1 polymer ?
#
loop_
_entity_poly.entity_id
_entity_poly.type
_entity_poly.pdbx_seq_one_letter_code
_entity_poly.pdbx_strand_id
1 'polypeptide(L)'
;MATGAKFADVNNPRPVLKVGEPGEQGLAELSELMVTTQGPVPGAILLQINLHEPAGAKGAVGLWDVHFRVGGATGTKLQSDLCPRGGAFKPECQGAFMMLHIAPTGSALIDNMWAWVADHDLDGPKQISVYNGRGVHIESKEGPVWMYGSSSEHSVFYQYNIANAKNVMMGMIQTETPYYQAYPPAPEPYKPQPKWSDPDFSNCPKGSLTCPMAWGLRVVNSEHVYVYGAGLYSFFQNYGQTCLDTESCQDSMVSIEKSPKNVFIYNLNTKASVNMVVVDGQSRIKQADNRAVFCSTVGAFQL
;
A
#
# COMPACT_ATOMS: atom_id res chain seq x y z
N MET A 1 -13.59 0.94 -14.70
CA MET A 1 -14.01 0.00 -13.63
C MET A 1 -13.66 -1.42 -14.05
N ALA A 2 -12.88 -2.15 -13.24
CA ALA A 2 -12.47 -3.53 -13.50
C ALA A 2 -13.57 -4.53 -13.08
N THR A 3 -13.91 -5.50 -13.94
CA THR A 3 -14.88 -6.57 -13.64
C THR A 3 -14.69 -7.77 -14.56
N GLY A 4 -15.23 -8.93 -14.16
CA GLY A 4 -15.34 -10.12 -15.00
C GLY A 4 -14.16 -11.10 -14.96
N ALA A 5 -14.33 -12.22 -15.67
CA ALA A 5 -13.46 -13.40 -15.55
C ALA A 5 -11.98 -13.15 -15.86
N LYS A 6 -11.65 -12.14 -16.67
CA LYS A 6 -10.26 -11.77 -16.99
C LYS A 6 -9.45 -11.35 -15.76
N PHE A 7 -10.12 -10.89 -14.70
CA PHE A 7 -9.49 -10.41 -13.48
C PHE A 7 -9.82 -11.29 -12.26
N ALA A 8 -10.30 -12.51 -12.48
CA ALA A 8 -10.68 -13.42 -11.40
C ALA A 8 -9.51 -14.27 -10.87
N ASP A 9 -8.43 -14.42 -11.63
CA ASP A 9 -7.32 -15.29 -11.26
C ASP A 9 -6.19 -14.54 -10.55
N VAL A 10 -6.09 -14.73 -9.23
CA VAL A 10 -5.04 -14.16 -8.37
C VAL A 10 -3.63 -14.66 -8.72
N ASN A 11 -3.50 -15.84 -9.33
CA ASN A 11 -2.20 -16.42 -9.69
C ASN A 11 -1.70 -15.93 -11.07
N ASN A 12 -2.60 -15.33 -11.86
CA ASN A 12 -2.29 -14.75 -13.16
C ASN A 12 -2.86 -13.32 -13.26
N PRO A 13 -2.38 -12.39 -12.40
CA PRO A 13 -2.93 -11.06 -12.34
C PRO A 13 -2.65 -10.28 -13.62
N ARG A 14 -3.58 -9.39 -14.00
CA ARG A 14 -3.54 -8.64 -15.26
C ARG A 14 -3.78 -7.15 -15.02
N PRO A 15 -3.06 -6.28 -15.76
CA PRO A 15 -3.33 -4.85 -15.71
C PRO A 15 -4.69 -4.53 -16.33
N VAL A 16 -5.46 -3.69 -15.65
CA VAL A 16 -6.71 -3.10 -16.15
C VAL A 16 -6.36 -1.93 -17.07
N LEU A 17 -5.54 -1.01 -16.59
CA LEU A 17 -4.87 0.02 -17.38
C LEU A 17 -3.38 -0.28 -17.44
N LYS A 18 -2.82 -0.30 -18.65
CA LYS A 18 -1.40 -0.53 -18.90
C LYS A 18 -0.84 0.65 -19.68
N VAL A 19 0.11 1.37 -19.08
CA VAL A 19 0.77 2.54 -19.69
C VAL A 19 2.12 2.09 -20.26
N GLY A 20 2.15 1.98 -21.58
CA GLY A 20 3.29 1.48 -22.35
C GLY A 20 3.60 -0.01 -22.16
N GLU A 21 4.52 -0.51 -22.96
CA GLU A 21 5.16 -1.81 -22.82
C GLU A 21 6.52 -1.69 -22.11
N PRO A 22 7.04 -2.78 -21.52
CA PRO A 22 8.37 -2.77 -20.90
C PRO A 22 9.46 -2.31 -21.87
N GLY A 23 10.21 -1.28 -21.46
CA GLY A 23 11.33 -0.71 -22.21
C GLY A 23 10.93 0.43 -23.17
N GLU A 24 9.65 0.74 -23.32
CA GLU A 24 9.22 1.90 -24.10
C GLU A 24 9.54 3.22 -23.38
N GLN A 25 9.87 4.24 -24.18
CA GLN A 25 10.01 5.62 -23.72
C GLN A 25 8.97 6.50 -24.39
N GLY A 26 8.38 7.43 -23.65
CA GLY A 26 7.38 8.33 -24.20
C GLY A 26 6.70 9.21 -23.17
N LEU A 27 5.70 9.94 -23.62
CA LEU A 27 4.86 10.80 -22.79
C LEU A 27 3.53 10.12 -22.52
N ALA A 28 3.09 10.15 -21.26
CA ALA A 28 1.75 9.75 -20.86
C ALA A 28 1.29 10.60 -19.68
N GLU A 29 0.23 11.36 -19.88
CA GLU A 29 -0.39 12.18 -18.85
C GLU A 29 -1.80 11.65 -18.60
N LEU A 30 -2.07 11.23 -17.36
CA LEU A 30 -3.40 10.83 -16.93
C LEU A 30 -3.88 11.81 -15.87
N SER A 31 -5.08 12.34 -16.07
CA SER A 31 -5.67 13.30 -15.14
C SER A 31 -7.15 13.08 -14.92
N GLU A 32 -7.65 13.37 -13.71
CA GLU A 32 -9.08 13.35 -13.37
C GLU A 32 -9.73 11.97 -13.58
N LEU A 33 -9.08 10.91 -13.08
CA LEU A 33 -9.53 9.53 -13.26
C LEU A 33 -9.76 8.83 -11.93
N MET A 34 -10.87 8.09 -11.83
CA MET A 34 -11.08 7.11 -10.79
C MET A 34 -11.00 5.68 -11.34
N VAL A 35 -9.95 4.95 -10.99
CA VAL A 35 -9.77 3.54 -11.36
C VAL A 35 -10.35 2.66 -10.25
N THR A 36 -11.52 2.09 -10.48
CA THR A 36 -12.30 1.34 -9.47
C THR A 36 -12.59 -0.09 -9.89
N THR A 37 -13.09 -0.91 -8.95
CA THR A 37 -13.56 -2.29 -9.21
C THR A 37 -15.08 -2.41 -9.14
N GLN A 38 -15.62 -3.40 -9.84
CA GLN A 38 -16.87 -4.06 -9.50
C GLN A 38 -16.52 -5.52 -9.17
N GLY A 39 -16.51 -5.84 -7.88
CA GLY A 39 -15.88 -7.03 -7.33
C GLY A 39 -16.75 -8.29 -7.30
N PRO A 40 -16.13 -9.44 -6.98
CA PRO A 40 -14.69 -9.59 -6.70
C PRO A 40 -13.81 -9.65 -7.97
N VAL A 41 -12.59 -9.09 -7.92
CA VAL A 41 -11.60 -9.11 -9.03
C VAL A 41 -10.15 -9.33 -8.52
N PRO A 42 -9.86 -10.44 -7.82
CA PRO A 42 -8.60 -10.63 -7.09
C PRO A 42 -7.36 -10.76 -7.97
N GLY A 43 -7.50 -10.85 -9.30
CA GLY A 43 -6.43 -10.81 -10.30
C GLY A 43 -6.25 -9.45 -10.98
N ALA A 44 -6.95 -8.39 -10.57
CA ALA A 44 -6.80 -7.06 -11.18
C ALA A 44 -5.59 -6.30 -10.62
N ILE A 45 -4.65 -5.91 -11.49
CA ILE A 45 -3.71 -4.80 -11.22
C ILE A 45 -4.36 -3.55 -11.81
N LEU A 46 -4.81 -2.60 -11.00
CA LEU A 46 -5.68 -1.51 -11.51
C LEU A 46 -4.94 -0.59 -12.49
N LEU A 47 -3.71 -0.20 -12.17
CA LEU A 47 -2.83 0.52 -13.09
C LEU A 47 -1.43 -0.07 -13.04
N GLN A 48 -0.87 -0.35 -14.22
CA GLN A 48 0.53 -0.71 -14.39
C GLN A 48 1.21 0.30 -15.32
N ILE A 49 2.33 0.87 -14.86
CA ILE A 49 3.17 1.79 -15.61
C ILE A 49 4.46 1.07 -15.99
N ASN A 50 4.65 0.83 -17.29
CA ASN A 50 5.89 0.29 -17.85
C ASN A 50 6.71 1.36 -18.57
N LEU A 51 6.04 2.41 -19.05
CA LEU A 51 6.61 3.49 -19.83
C LEU A 51 7.61 4.31 -19.01
N HIS A 52 8.72 4.65 -19.65
CA HIS A 52 9.74 5.53 -19.08
C HIS A 52 9.70 6.92 -19.74
N GLU A 53 10.01 7.96 -19.00
CA GLU A 53 10.13 9.31 -19.55
C GLU A 53 11.32 9.42 -20.53
N PRO A 54 11.21 10.18 -21.63
CA PRO A 54 12.34 10.40 -22.53
C PRO A 54 13.45 11.21 -21.85
N ALA A 55 14.69 11.02 -22.31
CA ALA A 55 15.81 11.82 -21.84
C ALA A 55 15.53 13.33 -21.99
N GLY A 56 15.70 14.08 -20.89
CA GLY A 56 15.46 15.53 -20.87
C GLY A 56 14.02 15.97 -20.64
N ALA A 57 13.06 15.03 -20.52
CA ALA A 57 11.64 15.32 -20.34
C ALA A 57 11.13 14.82 -18.97
N LYS A 58 11.70 15.34 -17.88
CA LYS A 58 11.32 14.93 -16.51
C LYS A 58 9.84 15.17 -16.25
N GLY A 59 9.17 14.16 -15.70
CA GLY A 59 7.74 14.19 -15.41
C GLY A 59 6.84 13.93 -16.62
N ALA A 60 7.38 13.50 -17.76
CA ALA A 60 6.59 13.21 -18.97
C ALA A 60 5.68 11.97 -18.83
N VAL A 61 5.92 11.11 -17.86
CA VAL A 61 4.99 10.03 -17.48
C VAL A 61 4.42 10.39 -16.12
N GLY A 62 3.14 10.76 -16.06
CA GLY A 62 2.58 11.27 -14.83
C GLY A 62 1.08 11.09 -14.63
N LEU A 63 0.69 11.17 -13.36
CA LEU A 63 -0.66 11.06 -12.84
C LEU A 63 -0.98 12.30 -12.00
N TRP A 64 -2.08 13.00 -12.29
CA TRP A 64 -2.58 14.14 -11.51
C TRP A 64 -4.06 13.94 -11.22
N ASP A 65 -4.48 13.94 -9.95
CA ASP A 65 -5.89 13.68 -9.61
C ASP A 65 -6.38 12.32 -10.16
N VAL A 66 -5.51 11.30 -10.05
CA VAL A 66 -5.84 9.91 -10.41
C VAL A 66 -5.95 9.10 -9.13
N HIS A 67 -7.14 8.61 -8.84
CA HIS A 67 -7.45 7.89 -7.61
C HIS A 67 -7.86 6.44 -7.89
N PHE A 68 -7.63 5.58 -6.92
CA PHE A 68 -8.07 4.19 -6.91
C PHE A 68 -9.08 3.99 -5.79
N ARG A 69 -10.20 3.34 -6.11
CA ARG A 69 -11.21 2.95 -5.12
C ARG A 69 -11.57 1.49 -5.28
N VAL A 70 -11.31 0.71 -4.25
CA VAL A 70 -11.69 -0.71 -4.22
C VAL A 70 -12.87 -0.90 -3.28
N GLY A 71 -14.07 -0.92 -3.85
CA GLY A 71 -15.33 -1.12 -3.12
C GLY A 71 -15.94 0.14 -2.51
N GLY A 72 -16.91 -0.04 -1.60
CA GLY A 72 -17.48 1.03 -0.78
C GLY A 72 -18.31 2.07 -1.52
N ALA A 73 -18.83 1.75 -2.71
CA ALA A 73 -19.70 2.65 -3.44
C ALA A 73 -20.69 1.89 -4.33
N THR A 74 -21.77 2.57 -4.71
CA THR A 74 -22.80 2.06 -5.59
C THR A 74 -22.21 1.52 -6.89
N GLY A 75 -22.60 0.30 -7.25
CA GLY A 75 -22.15 -0.37 -8.46
C GLY A 75 -20.86 -1.16 -8.29
N THR A 76 -20.14 -1.03 -7.18
CA THR A 76 -18.93 -1.82 -6.91
C THR A 76 -19.23 -3.27 -6.51
N LYS A 77 -20.46 -3.56 -6.06
CA LYS A 77 -20.83 -4.86 -5.47
C LYS A 77 -19.93 -5.27 -4.29
N LEU A 78 -19.32 -4.30 -3.63
CA LEU A 78 -18.47 -4.46 -2.45
C LEU A 78 -18.93 -3.44 -1.40
N GLN A 79 -20.24 -3.47 -1.11
CA GLN A 79 -20.95 -2.53 -0.25
C GLN A 79 -21.38 -3.21 1.06
N SER A 80 -21.97 -2.44 1.96
CA SER A 80 -22.30 -2.85 3.32
C SER A 80 -23.31 -3.99 3.45
N ASP A 81 -24.10 -4.26 2.41
CA ASP A 81 -25.04 -5.39 2.32
C ASP A 81 -24.33 -6.73 2.09
N LEU A 82 -23.27 -6.74 1.28
CA LEU A 82 -22.50 -7.93 0.95
C LEU A 82 -21.30 -8.13 1.88
N CYS A 83 -20.61 -7.02 2.17
CA CYS A 83 -19.32 -6.97 2.86
C CYS A 83 -19.41 -6.20 4.19
N PRO A 84 -20.35 -6.54 5.08
CA PRO A 84 -20.45 -5.86 6.36
C PRO A 84 -19.15 -6.02 7.15
N ARG A 85 -18.86 -5.05 8.02
CA ARG A 85 -17.75 -5.11 8.96
C ARG A 85 -17.72 -6.46 9.71
N GLY A 86 -16.54 -7.06 9.78
CA GLY A 86 -16.23 -8.21 10.61
C GLY A 86 -16.84 -9.52 10.13
N GLY A 87 -16.74 -10.56 10.96
CA GLY A 87 -17.13 -11.92 10.60
C GLY A 87 -16.06 -12.64 9.79
N ALA A 88 -16.37 -13.88 9.38
CA ALA A 88 -15.46 -14.68 8.59
C ALA A 88 -15.26 -14.06 7.19
N PHE A 89 -14.07 -14.28 6.62
CA PHE A 89 -13.76 -13.90 5.24
C PHE A 89 -14.83 -14.42 4.27
N LYS A 90 -15.24 -13.54 3.34
CA LYS A 90 -16.16 -13.84 2.24
C LYS A 90 -15.45 -13.63 0.90
N PRO A 91 -15.36 -14.65 0.02
CA PRO A 91 -14.76 -14.51 -1.32
C PRO A 91 -15.36 -13.38 -2.15
N GLU A 92 -16.64 -13.10 -1.98
CA GLU A 92 -17.36 -12.02 -2.66
C GLU A 92 -16.82 -10.63 -2.29
N CYS A 93 -16.15 -10.51 -1.14
CA CYS A 93 -15.57 -9.28 -0.62
C CYS A 93 -14.09 -9.09 -0.97
N GLN A 94 -13.54 -9.97 -1.81
CA GLN A 94 -12.20 -9.75 -2.35
C GLN A 94 -12.19 -8.54 -3.29
N GLY A 95 -11.21 -7.67 -3.06
CA GLY A 95 -10.93 -6.51 -3.88
C GLY A 95 -10.08 -6.85 -5.10
N ALA A 96 -9.06 -6.04 -5.36
CA ALA A 96 -8.12 -6.21 -6.46
C ALA A 96 -6.85 -6.98 -6.01
N PHE A 97 -5.97 -7.27 -6.96
CA PHE A 97 -4.64 -7.82 -6.69
C PHE A 97 -3.69 -6.73 -6.16
N MET A 98 -3.71 -5.57 -6.83
CA MET A 98 -2.83 -4.44 -6.59
C MET A 98 -3.46 -3.17 -7.18
N MET A 99 -3.36 -2.02 -6.50
CA MET A 99 -3.89 -0.76 -7.02
C MET A 99 -2.93 -0.13 -8.04
N LEU A 100 -1.66 0.04 -7.68
CA LEU A 100 -0.66 0.66 -8.55
C LEU A 100 0.61 -0.18 -8.63
N HIS A 101 1.06 -0.46 -9.86
CA HIS A 101 2.33 -1.08 -10.15
C HIS A 101 3.21 -0.16 -11.01
N ILE A 102 4.31 0.33 -10.46
CA ILE A 102 5.39 0.94 -11.24
C ILE A 102 6.40 -0.16 -11.55
N ALA A 103 6.33 -0.67 -12.79
CA ALA A 103 7.09 -1.82 -13.22
C ALA A 103 8.59 -1.51 -13.35
N PRO A 104 9.46 -2.53 -13.51
CA PRO A 104 10.91 -2.35 -13.52
C PRO A 104 11.48 -1.30 -14.48
N THR A 105 10.81 -1.06 -15.62
CA THR A 105 11.23 -0.06 -16.61
C THR A 105 10.49 1.26 -16.49
N GLY A 106 9.45 1.35 -15.65
CA GLY A 106 8.60 2.54 -15.59
C GLY A 106 9.23 3.68 -14.80
N SER A 107 8.90 4.91 -15.17
CA SER A 107 9.11 6.12 -14.36
C SER A 107 7.76 6.78 -14.12
N ALA A 108 7.63 7.60 -13.07
CA ALA A 108 6.37 8.30 -12.82
C ALA A 108 6.55 9.58 -12.00
N LEU A 109 5.83 10.64 -12.36
CA LEU A 109 5.49 11.74 -11.47
C LEU A 109 4.02 11.59 -11.07
N ILE A 110 3.77 11.41 -9.79
CA ILE A 110 2.44 11.19 -9.24
C ILE A 110 2.13 12.35 -8.29
N ASP A 111 1.05 13.06 -8.53
CA ASP A 111 0.58 14.16 -7.70
C ASP A 111 -0.91 13.98 -7.38
N ASN A 112 -1.28 14.23 -6.13
CA ASN A 112 -2.62 14.04 -5.58
C ASN A 112 -3.27 12.69 -5.96
N MET A 113 -2.68 11.59 -5.47
CA MET A 113 -3.17 10.24 -5.73
C MET A 113 -3.64 9.57 -4.44
N TRP A 114 -4.85 9.02 -4.46
CA TRP A 114 -5.41 8.28 -3.34
C TRP A 114 -5.70 6.85 -3.76
N ALA A 115 -4.97 5.88 -3.21
CA ALA A 115 -5.19 4.46 -3.41
C ALA A 115 -5.94 3.87 -2.22
N TRP A 116 -7.28 3.88 -2.30
CA TRP A 116 -8.15 3.55 -1.18
C TRP A 116 -8.86 2.21 -1.37
N VAL A 117 -8.76 1.36 -0.35
CA VAL A 117 -9.58 0.16 -0.22
C VAL A 117 -10.65 0.45 0.80
N ALA A 118 -11.91 0.26 0.45
CA ALA A 118 -12.97 0.82 1.26
C ALA A 118 -13.07 0.21 2.67
N ASP A 119 -12.87 1.05 3.69
CA ASP A 119 -13.08 0.72 5.10
C ASP A 119 -14.54 1.00 5.54
N HIS A 120 -15.25 1.84 4.79
CA HIS A 120 -16.68 2.14 4.94
C HIS A 120 -17.38 2.29 3.59
N ASP A 121 -18.70 2.16 3.61
CA ASP A 121 -19.56 2.39 2.46
C ASP A 121 -19.82 3.90 2.32
N LEU A 122 -19.53 4.48 1.15
CA LEU A 122 -19.75 5.91 0.89
C LEU A 122 -21.22 6.23 0.65
N ASP A 123 -21.99 5.24 0.19
CA ASP A 123 -23.42 5.39 -0.14
C ASP A 123 -24.33 4.73 0.92
N GLY A 124 -23.76 4.30 2.05
CA GLY A 124 -24.49 3.64 3.14
C GLY A 124 -23.80 3.81 4.51
N PRO A 125 -24.54 3.86 5.64
CA PRO A 125 -23.96 4.30 6.91
C PRO A 125 -23.26 3.18 7.71
N LYS A 126 -22.21 2.51 7.17
CA LYS A 126 -21.50 1.41 7.86
C LYS A 126 -20.03 1.23 7.43
N GLN A 127 -19.19 0.82 8.39
CA GLN A 127 -17.89 0.18 8.11
C GLN A 127 -18.10 -1.15 7.37
N ILE A 128 -17.15 -1.49 6.50
CA ILE A 128 -17.15 -2.71 5.67
C ILE A 128 -15.81 -3.45 5.74
N SER A 129 -15.79 -4.69 5.27
CA SER A 129 -14.56 -5.50 5.15
C SER A 129 -14.32 -5.87 3.68
N VAL A 130 -13.46 -5.10 3.01
CA VAL A 130 -13.01 -5.38 1.63
C VAL A 130 -11.55 -5.81 1.67
N TYR A 131 -11.24 -6.96 1.05
CA TYR A 131 -9.92 -7.57 1.13
C TYR A 131 -9.14 -7.31 -0.15
N ASN A 132 -8.30 -6.28 -0.20
CA ASN A 132 -7.44 -5.99 -1.34
C ASN A 132 -6.01 -6.44 -1.08
N GLY A 133 -5.34 -7.06 -2.06
CA GLY A 133 -4.00 -7.61 -1.85
C GLY A 133 -2.96 -6.55 -1.49
N ARG A 134 -2.68 -5.64 -2.43
CA ARG A 134 -1.55 -4.69 -2.38
C ARG A 134 -2.00 -3.27 -2.71
N GLY A 135 -1.39 -2.29 -2.06
CA GLY A 135 -1.55 -0.89 -2.40
C GLY A 135 -0.71 -0.52 -3.62
N VAL A 136 0.42 0.14 -3.36
CA VAL A 136 1.38 0.63 -4.35
C VAL A 136 2.65 -0.22 -4.32
N HIS A 137 3.04 -0.74 -5.48
CA HIS A 137 4.29 -1.47 -5.65
C HIS A 137 5.21 -0.76 -6.66
N ILE A 138 6.44 -0.51 -6.25
CA ILE A 138 7.44 0.21 -7.05
C ILE A 138 8.66 -0.68 -7.22
N GLU A 139 8.93 -1.05 -8.48
CA GLU A 139 10.10 -1.87 -8.86
C GLU A 139 11.03 -1.14 -9.85
N SER A 140 10.81 0.15 -10.09
CA SER A 140 11.57 0.93 -11.07
C SER A 140 13.07 0.85 -10.82
N LYS A 141 13.79 0.17 -11.71
CA LYS A 141 15.23 -0.12 -11.57
C LYS A 141 16.11 1.07 -11.87
N GLU A 142 15.58 2.07 -12.55
CA GLU A 142 16.30 3.29 -12.91
C GLU A 142 15.70 4.53 -12.22
N GLY A 143 14.39 4.52 -11.94
CA GLY A 143 13.64 5.72 -11.63
C GLY A 143 13.65 6.70 -12.82
N PRO A 144 13.22 7.95 -12.63
CA PRO A 144 12.74 8.50 -11.37
C PRO A 144 11.29 8.13 -11.06
N VAL A 145 10.98 8.03 -9.77
CA VAL A 145 9.61 7.99 -9.27
C VAL A 145 9.43 9.11 -8.24
N TRP A 146 8.50 10.02 -8.50
CA TRP A 146 8.11 11.09 -7.58
C TRP A 146 6.65 10.89 -7.16
N MET A 147 6.38 10.99 -5.87
CA MET A 147 5.02 10.90 -5.33
C MET A 147 4.76 12.09 -4.39
N TYR A 148 3.98 13.05 -4.87
CA TYR A 148 3.59 14.23 -4.12
C TYR A 148 2.18 14.05 -3.57
N GLY A 149 2.03 14.18 -2.26
CA GLY A 149 0.72 14.12 -1.60
C GLY A 149 -0.06 12.84 -1.88
N SER A 150 0.59 11.68 -1.81
CA SER A 150 -0.05 10.39 -2.08
C SER A 150 -0.52 9.67 -0.82
N SER A 151 -1.65 8.96 -0.91
CA SER A 151 -2.16 8.08 0.15
C SER A 151 -2.39 6.67 -0.38
N SER A 152 -2.10 5.64 0.41
CA SER A 152 -2.40 4.24 0.10
C SER A 152 -2.87 3.52 1.36
N GLU A 153 -4.05 2.91 1.32
CA GLU A 153 -4.74 2.49 2.54
C GLU A 153 -5.42 1.13 2.43
N HIS A 154 -5.45 0.44 3.57
CA HIS A 154 -6.27 -0.72 3.86
C HIS A 154 -6.03 -1.96 2.96
N SER A 155 -4.85 -2.07 2.36
CA SER A 155 -4.41 -3.30 1.68
C SER A 155 -3.83 -4.33 2.66
N VAL A 156 -4.01 -5.61 2.35
CA VAL A 156 -3.67 -6.77 3.21
C VAL A 156 -2.17 -6.87 3.49
N PHE A 157 -1.33 -6.79 2.46
CA PHE A 157 0.11 -7.00 2.60
C PHE A 157 0.86 -5.72 3.02
N TYR A 158 0.61 -4.65 2.27
CA TYR A 158 1.31 -3.38 2.42
C TYR A 158 0.56 -2.26 1.70
N GLN A 159 0.78 -1.03 2.17
CA GLN A 159 0.30 0.18 1.52
C GLN A 159 1.31 0.67 0.47
N TYR A 160 2.61 0.70 0.81
CA TYR A 160 3.71 0.95 -0.12
C TYR A 160 4.79 -0.13 -0.02
N ASN A 161 5.23 -0.69 -1.15
CA ASN A 161 6.37 -1.61 -1.23
C ASN A 161 7.31 -1.18 -2.35
N ILE A 162 8.48 -0.69 -1.96
CA ILE A 162 9.59 -0.31 -2.85
C ILE A 162 10.57 -1.49 -2.86
N ALA A 163 10.67 -2.20 -3.97
CA ALA A 163 11.46 -3.43 -4.04
C ALA A 163 12.36 -3.45 -5.27
N ASN A 164 13.66 -3.71 -5.09
CA ASN A 164 14.64 -3.73 -6.17
C ASN A 164 14.62 -2.45 -7.02
N ALA A 165 14.25 -1.31 -6.42
CA ALA A 165 14.05 -0.05 -7.09
C ALA A 165 15.14 0.96 -6.72
N LYS A 166 15.28 2.02 -7.52
CA LYS A 166 16.12 3.16 -7.17
C LYS A 166 15.54 4.50 -7.58
N ASN A 167 16.06 5.57 -6.97
CA ASN A 167 15.69 6.96 -7.26
C ASN A 167 14.18 7.23 -7.04
N VAL A 168 13.71 6.95 -5.83
CA VAL A 168 12.32 7.13 -5.43
C VAL A 168 12.23 8.28 -4.43
N MET A 169 11.39 9.27 -4.71
CA MET A 169 11.08 10.35 -3.77
C MET A 169 9.58 10.40 -3.50
N MET A 170 9.20 10.52 -2.23
CA MET A 170 7.81 10.59 -1.81
C MET A 170 7.63 11.67 -0.74
N GLY A 171 6.60 12.51 -0.85
CA GLY A 171 6.38 13.60 0.11
C GLY A 171 5.03 14.31 -0.03
N MET A 172 4.19 14.42 1.00
CA MET A 172 4.09 13.49 2.13
C MET A 172 3.36 12.23 1.68
N ILE A 173 3.66 11.09 2.31
CA ILE A 173 2.86 9.87 2.17
C ILE A 173 1.95 9.64 3.37
N GLN A 174 0.82 8.98 3.14
CA GLN A 174 -0.12 8.61 4.19
C GLN A 174 -0.56 7.14 4.03
N THR A 175 -0.73 6.43 5.14
CA THR A 175 -1.22 5.04 5.13
C THR A 175 -2.04 4.67 6.34
N GLU A 176 -3.02 3.79 6.14
CA GLU A 176 -3.75 3.11 7.23
C GLU A 176 -3.76 1.59 7.04
N THR A 177 -3.57 0.85 8.13
CA THR A 177 -3.79 -0.61 8.19
C THR A 177 -5.29 -0.91 8.08
N PRO A 178 -5.73 -1.97 7.35
CA PRO A 178 -7.15 -2.30 7.25
C PRO A 178 -7.74 -2.66 8.61
N TYR A 179 -8.91 -2.11 8.91
CA TYR A 179 -9.49 -2.14 10.27
C TYR A 179 -9.84 -3.54 10.76
N TYR A 180 -10.10 -4.47 9.83
CA TYR A 180 -10.39 -5.86 10.15
C TYR A 180 -9.16 -6.62 10.65
N GLN A 181 -7.93 -6.21 10.31
CA GLN A 181 -6.75 -6.95 10.77
C GLN A 181 -6.67 -6.92 12.31
N ALA A 182 -6.39 -8.02 12.98
CA ALA A 182 -5.90 -9.30 12.46
C ALA A 182 -6.95 -10.42 12.29
N TYR A 183 -8.19 -10.10 11.92
CA TYR A 183 -9.20 -11.11 11.56
C TYR A 183 -9.84 -10.84 10.18
N PRO A 184 -9.39 -11.52 9.12
CA PRO A 184 -8.24 -12.42 9.08
C PRO A 184 -6.90 -11.67 9.24
N PRO A 185 -5.84 -12.34 9.71
CA PRO A 185 -4.50 -11.76 9.77
C PRO A 185 -3.89 -11.68 8.37
N ALA A 186 -2.91 -10.79 8.14
CA ALA A 186 -2.09 -10.90 6.93
C ALA A 186 -1.37 -12.26 6.93
N PRO A 187 -1.15 -12.91 5.77
CA PRO A 187 -1.46 -12.44 4.42
C PRO A 187 -2.88 -12.81 3.92
N GLU A 188 -3.71 -13.45 4.73
CA GLU A 188 -5.03 -13.92 4.32
C GLU A 188 -5.95 -12.75 3.88
N PRO A 189 -6.78 -12.93 2.83
CA PRO A 189 -7.05 -14.17 2.07
C PRO A 189 -6.08 -14.41 0.90
N TYR A 190 -5.00 -13.64 0.78
CA TYR A 190 -4.06 -13.73 -0.33
C TYR A 190 -2.87 -14.61 0.05
N LYS A 191 -2.45 -15.46 -0.89
CA LYS A 191 -1.18 -16.20 -0.72
C LYS A 191 -0.02 -15.28 -1.11
N PRO A 192 1.06 -15.20 -0.29
CA PRO A 192 2.27 -14.50 -0.67
C PRO A 192 2.84 -15.04 -1.99
N GLN A 193 3.21 -14.15 -2.88
CA GLN A 193 3.82 -14.44 -4.18
C GLN A 193 5.20 -13.76 -4.24
N PRO A 194 6.30 -14.53 -4.19
CA PRO A 194 7.65 -13.97 -4.24
C PRO A 194 7.93 -13.11 -5.47
N LYS A 195 7.24 -13.38 -6.60
CA LYS A 195 7.32 -12.59 -7.84
C LYS A 195 6.97 -11.11 -7.63
N TRP A 196 6.12 -10.79 -6.65
CA TRP A 196 5.66 -9.44 -6.33
C TRP A 196 6.30 -8.89 -5.05
N SER A 197 7.40 -9.53 -4.64
CA SER A 197 8.14 -9.19 -3.43
C SER A 197 7.25 -9.16 -2.19
N ASP A 198 6.23 -10.03 -2.09
CA ASP A 198 5.31 -10.02 -0.96
C ASP A 198 6.01 -10.38 0.36
N PRO A 199 5.62 -9.74 1.48
CA PRO A 199 5.92 -10.25 2.80
C PRO A 199 5.13 -11.54 3.05
N ASP A 200 5.81 -12.58 3.52
CA ASP A 200 5.18 -13.86 3.84
C ASP A 200 4.74 -13.98 5.31
N PHE A 201 5.15 -13.02 6.15
CA PHE A 201 4.92 -12.97 7.59
C PHE A 201 5.35 -14.23 8.35
N SER A 202 6.21 -15.06 7.74
CA SER A 202 6.68 -16.34 8.31
C SER A 202 7.57 -16.15 9.55
N ASN A 203 8.13 -14.96 9.72
CA ASN A 203 8.92 -14.54 10.88
C ASN A 203 8.05 -14.13 12.08
N CYS A 204 6.73 -14.05 11.93
CA CYS A 204 5.84 -13.73 13.04
C CYS A 204 5.63 -14.92 13.98
N PRO A 205 5.58 -14.71 15.31
CA PRO A 205 5.22 -15.75 16.24
C PRO A 205 3.85 -16.36 15.90
N LYS A 206 3.75 -17.68 15.95
CA LYS A 206 2.50 -18.40 15.68
C LYS A 206 1.38 -17.89 16.61
N GLY A 207 0.28 -17.45 16.01
CA GLY A 207 -0.87 -16.92 16.75
C GLY A 207 -0.75 -15.45 17.18
N SER A 208 0.30 -14.75 16.78
CA SER A 208 0.37 -13.29 16.98
C SER A 208 -0.75 -12.59 16.21
N LEU A 209 -1.44 -11.67 16.88
CA LEU A 209 -2.48 -10.83 16.30
C LEU A 209 -1.96 -9.46 15.86
N THR A 210 -0.71 -9.13 16.17
CA THR A 210 -0.15 -7.77 15.99
C THR A 210 1.06 -7.76 15.09
N CYS A 211 1.75 -8.89 14.94
CA CYS A 211 2.87 -9.04 14.02
C CYS A 211 2.43 -9.15 12.56
N PRO A 212 1.47 -10.04 12.19
CA PRO A 212 1.08 -10.21 10.79
C PRO A 212 0.03 -9.17 10.38
N MET A 213 0.46 -7.91 10.29
CA MET A 213 -0.36 -6.78 9.86
C MET A 213 0.31 -6.05 8.71
N ALA A 214 -0.49 -5.33 7.92
CA ALA A 214 0.00 -4.66 6.72
C ALA A 214 1.11 -3.67 7.03
N TRP A 215 2.15 -3.65 6.19
CA TRP A 215 3.20 -2.64 6.28
C TRP A 215 2.68 -1.30 5.76
N GLY A 216 2.96 -0.20 6.47
CA GLY A 216 2.74 1.14 5.93
C GLY A 216 3.73 1.42 4.81
N LEU A 217 5.02 1.26 5.10
CA LEU A 217 6.10 1.37 4.12
C LEU A 217 7.05 0.18 4.25
N ARG A 218 7.32 -0.48 3.13
CA ARG A 218 8.33 -1.52 3.03
C ARG A 218 9.35 -1.18 1.95
N VAL A 219 10.62 -1.25 2.30
CA VAL A 219 11.77 -1.00 1.41
C VAL A 219 12.64 -2.25 1.37
N VAL A 220 12.81 -2.85 0.21
CA VAL A 220 13.52 -4.14 0.04
C VAL A 220 14.58 -3.98 -1.04
N ASN A 221 15.86 -4.23 -0.71
CA ASN A 221 16.95 -4.25 -1.69
C ASN A 221 16.89 -3.04 -2.66
N SER A 222 16.67 -1.85 -2.13
CA SER A 222 16.45 -0.63 -2.92
C SER A 222 17.45 0.46 -2.51
N GLU A 223 17.70 1.41 -3.40
CA GLU A 223 18.68 2.48 -3.14
C GLU A 223 18.18 3.86 -3.53
N HIS A 224 18.67 4.91 -2.85
CA HIS A 224 18.26 6.29 -3.10
C HIS A 224 16.73 6.48 -2.95
N VAL A 225 16.23 6.14 -1.76
CA VAL A 225 14.83 6.31 -1.38
C VAL A 225 14.74 7.48 -0.41
N TYR A 226 13.95 8.49 -0.76
CA TYR A 226 13.78 9.70 0.02
C TYR A 226 12.30 9.92 0.34
N VAL A 227 11.96 9.87 1.62
CA VAL A 227 10.60 10.12 2.12
C VAL A 227 10.62 11.42 2.92
N TYR A 228 9.98 12.46 2.41
CA TYR A 228 9.85 13.77 3.05
C TYR A 228 8.46 13.91 3.65
N GLY A 229 8.32 13.46 4.89
CA GLY A 229 7.05 13.36 5.58
C GLY A 229 6.37 12.02 5.34
N ALA A 230 5.96 11.38 6.42
CA ALA A 230 5.10 10.20 6.38
C ALA A 230 4.14 10.20 7.57
N GLY A 231 2.86 9.91 7.32
CA GLY A 231 1.85 9.65 8.34
C GLY A 231 1.31 8.24 8.21
N LEU A 232 1.76 7.32 9.06
CA LEU A 232 1.50 5.88 8.90
C LEU A 232 0.77 5.33 10.13
N TYR A 233 -0.49 4.91 9.98
CA TYR A 233 -1.38 4.71 11.11
C TYR A 233 -1.92 3.28 11.23
N SER A 234 -2.04 2.83 12.47
CA SER A 234 -2.72 1.60 12.85
C SER A 234 -3.74 1.92 13.92
N PHE A 235 -5.02 2.04 13.54
CA PHE A 235 -6.05 2.51 14.48
C PHE A 235 -6.79 1.39 15.21
N PHE A 236 -6.73 0.16 14.69
CA PHE A 236 -7.64 -0.91 15.09
C PHE A 236 -6.93 -2.25 15.24
N GLN A 237 -7.56 -3.10 16.04
CA GLN A 237 -7.43 -4.55 15.99
C GLN A 237 -8.83 -5.14 15.87
N ASN A 238 -9.16 -5.71 14.70
CA ASN A 238 -10.48 -6.27 14.41
C ASN A 238 -11.61 -5.30 14.78
N TYR A 239 -11.52 -4.06 14.29
CA TYR A 239 -12.43 -2.93 14.56
C TYR A 239 -12.49 -2.44 16.01
N GLY A 240 -11.76 -3.06 16.95
CA GLY A 240 -11.59 -2.56 18.31
C GLY A 240 -10.46 -1.55 18.40
N GLN A 241 -10.58 -0.54 19.28
CA GLN A 241 -9.61 0.54 19.43
C GLN A 241 -8.90 0.55 20.80
N THR A 242 -9.13 -0.44 21.66
CA THR A 242 -8.46 -0.53 22.98
C THR A 242 -6.93 -0.54 22.86
N CYS A 243 -6.40 -1.03 21.73
CA CYS A 243 -4.97 -1.00 21.44
C CYS A 243 -4.36 0.41 21.33
N LEU A 244 -5.19 1.45 21.19
CA LEU A 244 -4.75 2.86 21.20
C LEU A 244 -4.36 3.35 22.59
N ASP A 245 -4.85 2.72 23.66
CA ASP A 245 -4.50 3.11 25.03
C ASP A 245 -3.03 2.82 25.34
N THR A 246 -2.48 1.78 24.70
CA THR A 246 -1.10 1.31 24.85
C THR A 246 -0.24 1.52 23.62
N GLU A 247 -0.85 1.95 22.51
CA GLU A 247 -0.24 2.19 21.21
C GLU A 247 0.53 1.00 20.66
N SER A 248 -0.22 -0.10 20.66
CA SER A 248 0.24 -1.41 20.26
C SER A 248 -0.83 -2.08 19.39
N CYS A 249 -1.46 -1.32 18.49
CA CYS A 249 -2.39 -1.87 17.52
C CYS A 249 -1.69 -2.83 16.55
N GLN A 250 -0.44 -2.52 16.18
CA GLN A 250 0.44 -3.43 15.44
C GLN A 250 1.88 -3.40 15.95
N ASP A 251 2.64 -4.46 15.69
CA ASP A 251 4.02 -4.56 16.18
C ASP A 251 4.96 -3.62 15.44
N SER A 252 4.84 -3.48 14.12
CA SER A 252 5.81 -2.73 13.30
C SER A 252 5.14 -2.02 12.11
N MET A 253 5.66 -0.87 11.68
CA MET A 253 5.04 -0.03 10.64
C MET A 253 5.90 0.17 9.39
N VAL A 254 7.20 0.46 9.57
CA VAL A 254 8.15 0.59 8.46
C VAL A 254 9.15 -0.56 8.50
N SER A 255 9.27 -1.30 7.39
CA SER A 255 10.25 -2.37 7.22
C SER A 255 11.31 -1.99 6.19
N ILE A 256 12.57 -2.17 6.55
CA ILE A 256 13.73 -1.91 5.69
C ILE A 256 14.58 -3.18 5.65
N GLU A 257 14.74 -3.77 4.48
CA GLU A 257 15.22 -5.15 4.34
C GLU A 257 16.30 -5.31 3.26
N LYS A 258 17.18 -6.31 3.47
CA LYS A 258 18.17 -6.77 2.49
C LYS A 258 19.17 -5.68 2.11
N SER A 259 19.70 -5.01 3.13
CA SER A 259 20.82 -4.05 3.02
C SER A 259 20.61 -2.94 1.97
N PRO A 260 19.53 -2.13 2.09
CA PRO A 260 19.32 -1.00 1.20
C PRO A 260 20.37 0.09 1.46
N LYS A 261 20.52 1.01 0.50
CA LYS A 261 21.51 2.09 0.55
C LYS A 261 20.84 3.44 0.38
N ASN A 262 21.22 4.44 1.17
CA ASN A 262 20.73 5.80 1.02
C ASN A 262 19.20 5.85 1.16
N VAL A 263 18.69 5.32 2.27
CA VAL A 263 17.27 5.42 2.65
C VAL A 263 17.14 6.53 3.66
N PHE A 264 16.43 7.59 3.28
CA PHE A 264 16.20 8.76 4.11
C PHE A 264 14.71 8.94 4.36
N ILE A 265 14.33 9.03 5.63
CA ILE A 265 12.94 9.29 6.04
C ILE A 265 12.94 10.47 6.99
N TYR A 266 12.39 11.60 6.55
CA TYR A 266 12.23 12.81 7.34
C TYR A 266 10.79 12.93 7.82
N ASN A 267 10.60 13.46 9.03
CA ASN A 267 9.29 13.68 9.62
C ASN A 267 8.38 12.42 9.53
N LEU A 268 8.88 11.30 10.06
CA LEU A 268 8.14 10.04 10.13
C LEU A 268 7.21 10.08 11.34
N ASN A 269 5.91 10.02 11.09
CA ASN A 269 4.88 9.97 12.10
C ASN A 269 4.19 8.61 12.03
N THR A 270 4.16 7.86 13.12
CA THR A 270 3.39 6.61 13.20
C THR A 270 2.37 6.65 14.33
N LYS A 271 1.24 5.97 14.16
CA LYS A 271 0.23 5.81 15.21
C LYS A 271 0.08 4.35 15.61
N ALA A 272 0.18 4.10 16.92
CA ALA A 272 -0.05 2.81 17.56
C ALA A 272 0.66 1.60 16.93
N SER A 273 1.90 1.81 16.48
CA SER A 273 2.82 0.74 16.12
C SER A 273 3.99 0.70 17.10
N VAL A 274 4.23 -0.43 17.74
CA VAL A 274 5.28 -0.58 18.78
C VAL A 274 6.66 -0.18 18.24
N ASN A 275 7.00 -0.67 17.04
CA ASN A 275 8.22 -0.33 16.32
C ASN A 275 7.88 0.58 15.14
N MET A 276 8.32 1.83 15.20
CA MET A 276 8.17 2.76 14.08
C MET A 276 8.96 2.27 12.88
N VAL A 277 10.20 1.81 13.10
CA VAL A 277 11.12 1.31 12.06
C VAL A 277 11.78 0.02 12.52
N VAL A 278 11.71 -1.00 11.66
CA VAL A 278 12.51 -2.23 11.76
C VAL A 278 13.48 -2.32 10.58
N VAL A 279 14.71 -2.73 10.86
CA VAL A 279 15.75 -2.97 9.85
C VAL A 279 16.21 -4.42 9.96
N ASP A 280 16.06 -5.19 8.88
CA ASP A 280 16.38 -6.62 8.83
C ASP A 280 15.80 -7.42 10.01
N GLY A 281 14.51 -7.14 10.30
CA GLY A 281 13.76 -7.79 11.38
C GLY A 281 14.09 -7.29 12.79
N GLN A 282 15.03 -6.35 12.95
CA GLN A 282 15.39 -5.78 14.25
C GLN A 282 14.75 -4.40 14.43
N SER A 283 14.10 -4.20 15.59
CA SER A 283 13.60 -2.89 15.99
C SER A 283 14.74 -1.88 16.09
N ARG A 284 14.63 -0.77 15.36
CA ARG A 284 15.58 0.34 15.40
C ARG A 284 15.01 1.58 16.08
N ILE A 285 13.72 1.84 15.86
CA ILE A 285 13.02 2.98 16.44
C ILE A 285 11.71 2.48 17.03
N LYS A 286 11.48 2.78 18.32
CA LYS A 286 10.26 2.45 19.03
C LYS A 286 9.39 3.69 19.23
N GLN A 287 8.08 3.49 19.24
CA GLN A 287 7.12 4.57 19.50
C GLN A 287 7.29 5.17 20.90
N ALA A 288 7.62 4.33 21.88
CA ALA A 288 7.69 4.72 23.29
C ALA A 288 8.75 5.81 23.54
N ASP A 289 9.80 5.83 22.72
CA ASP A 289 10.91 6.78 22.81
C ASP A 289 10.63 8.09 22.03
N ASN A 290 9.56 8.13 21.24
CA ASN A 290 9.30 9.19 20.26
C ASN A 290 7.87 9.75 20.35
N ARG A 291 7.23 9.65 21.52
CA ARG A 291 5.86 10.13 21.74
C ARG A 291 5.70 11.63 21.46
N ALA A 292 4.72 11.97 20.63
CA ALA A 292 4.24 13.34 20.44
C ALA A 292 2.80 13.48 20.98
N VAL A 293 2.06 14.49 20.52
CA VAL A 293 0.71 14.81 21.02
C VAL A 293 -0.30 13.70 20.71
N PHE A 294 -0.24 13.13 19.49
CA PHE A 294 -1.15 12.08 19.05
C PHE A 294 -0.41 10.90 18.42
N CYS A 295 0.50 11.16 17.49
CA CYS A 295 1.39 10.16 16.91
C CYS A 295 2.68 10.03 17.73
N SER A 296 3.54 9.12 17.31
CA SER A 296 4.97 9.16 17.64
C SER A 296 5.74 9.68 16.42
N THR A 297 6.76 10.50 16.63
CA THR A 297 7.40 11.28 15.56
C THR A 297 8.91 11.19 15.62
N VAL A 298 9.53 10.91 14.47
CA VAL A 298 10.98 10.94 14.25
C VAL A 298 11.30 12.06 13.28
N GLY A 299 12.20 12.97 13.67
CA GLY A 299 12.62 14.08 12.81
C GLY A 299 13.36 13.62 11.56
N ALA A 300 14.29 12.68 11.71
CA ALA A 300 15.05 12.08 10.61
C ALA A 300 15.51 10.65 10.94
N PHE A 301 15.44 9.77 9.95
CA PHE A 301 16.06 8.46 9.94
C PHE A 301 16.88 8.33 8.65
N GLN A 302 18.07 7.75 8.76
CA GLN A 302 18.98 7.52 7.65
C GLN A 302 19.62 6.14 7.77
N LEU A 303 19.71 5.44 6.63
CA LEU A 303 20.46 4.20 6.46
C LEU A 303 21.33 4.25 5.20
#